data_AF-A0A524KZE8-F1
#
_entry.id   AF-A0A524KZE8-F1
#
_cell.length_a   1.000
_cell.length_b   1.000
_cell.length_c   1.000
_cell.angle_alpha   90.00
_cell.angle_beta   90.00
_cell.angle_gamma   90.00
#
_symmetry.space_group_name_H-M   'P 1'
#
loop_
_entity.id
_entity.type
_entity.pdbx_description
1 polymer ?
#
loop_
_entity_poly.entity_id
_entity_poly.type
_entity_poly.pdbx_seq_one_letter_code
_entity_poly.pdbx_strand_id
1 'polypeptide(L)'
;MSSKRFWPEAVILQSRKILSLAALFDGAFNIDWLQELTGEKASQIFASLEIGVTNGWLASKDSVNFSFIEPLEQQKLRDSLSSDEQKTTHRSIADLLLQNVPNGTDTKKRVAHHLLYLSNDLDGCRL
;
A
#
# COMPACT_ATOMS: atom_id res chain seq x y z
N MET A 1 3.24 30.59 -6.05
CA MET A 1 2.26 30.26 -7.11
C MET A 1 2.27 28.76 -7.31
N SER A 2 1.43 28.01 -6.60
CA SER A 2 1.33 26.56 -6.81
C SER A 2 0.42 26.29 -7.99
N SER A 3 1.01 25.77 -9.07
CA SER A 3 0.27 25.23 -10.21
C SER A 3 -0.61 24.07 -9.72
N LYS A 4 -1.92 24.28 -9.67
CA LYS A 4 -2.89 23.21 -9.41
C LYS A 4 -2.87 22.29 -10.64
N ARG A 5 -2.11 21.21 -10.56
CA ARG A 5 -2.05 20.18 -11.60
C ARG A 5 -3.45 19.56 -11.70
N PHE A 6 -4.11 19.75 -12.85
CA PHE A 6 -5.46 19.23 -13.10
C PHE A 6 -5.34 17.80 -13.65
N TRP A 7 -5.84 16.83 -12.91
CA TRP A 7 -5.85 15.42 -13.30
C TRP A 7 -7.24 15.01 -13.78
N PRO A 8 -7.37 14.22 -14.87
CA PRO A 8 -8.67 13.69 -15.32
C PRO A 8 -9.36 12.85 -14.23
N GLU A 9 -10.70 12.81 -14.20
CA GLU A 9 -11.47 12.05 -13.18
C GLU A 9 -11.10 10.56 -13.14
N ALA A 10 -10.89 9.93 -14.30
CA ALA A 10 -10.45 8.54 -14.39
C ALA A 10 -9.09 8.32 -13.71
N VAL A 11 -8.18 9.30 -13.82
CA VAL A 11 -6.87 9.27 -13.16
C VAL A 11 -7.03 9.44 -11.65
N ILE A 12 -7.95 10.29 -11.19
CA ILE A 12 -8.23 10.48 -9.76
C ILE A 12 -8.80 9.18 -9.14
N LEU A 13 -9.74 8.52 -9.82
CA LEU A 13 -10.32 7.26 -9.35
C LEU A 13 -9.29 6.12 -9.31
N GLN A 14 -8.48 5.97 -10.36
CA GLN A 14 -7.41 4.98 -10.40
C GLN A 14 -6.36 5.26 -9.30
N SER A 15 -5.98 6.52 -9.13
CA SER A 15 -5.04 6.94 -8.10
C SER A 15 -5.57 6.64 -6.70
N ARG A 16 -6.87 6.89 -6.48
CA ARG A 16 -7.52 6.57 -5.21
C ARG A 16 -7.45 5.09 -4.91
N LYS A 17 -7.70 4.21 -5.88
CA LYS A 17 -7.58 2.75 -5.68
C LYS A 17 -6.16 2.35 -5.28
N ILE A 18 -5.14 2.84 -5.99
CA ILE A 18 -3.73 2.54 -5.67
C ILE A 18 -3.36 3.06 -4.28
N LEU A 19 -3.79 4.28 -3.93
CA LEU A 19 -3.56 4.86 -2.60
C LEU A 19 -4.29 4.11 -1.48
N SER A 20 -5.51 3.61 -1.73
CA SER A 20 -6.25 2.79 -0.77
C SER A 20 -5.54 1.46 -0.49
N LEU A 21 -5.02 0.79 -1.52
CA LEU A 21 -4.23 -0.43 -1.34
C LEU A 21 -2.89 -0.14 -0.63
N ALA A 22 -2.24 0.96 -0.99
CA ALA A 22 -1.02 1.41 -0.31
C ALA A 22 -1.26 1.71 1.17
N ALA A 23 -2.44 2.21 1.53
CA ALA A 23 -2.79 2.54 2.90
C ALA A 23 -2.76 1.31 3.82
N LEU A 24 -2.96 0.10 3.29
CA LEU A 24 -2.91 -1.15 4.05
C LEU A 24 -1.49 -1.59 4.43
N PHE A 25 -0.44 -0.98 3.87
CA PHE A 25 0.91 -1.21 4.37
C PHE A 25 1.10 -0.55 5.74
N ASP A 26 1.68 -1.30 6.66
CA ASP A 26 2.17 -0.77 7.91
C ASP A 26 3.63 -0.33 7.75
N GLY A 27 3.82 0.99 7.79
CA GLY A 27 5.11 1.65 7.62
C GLY A 27 5.45 1.98 6.17
N ALA A 28 6.72 1.80 5.81
CA ALA A 28 7.21 2.17 4.48
C ALA A 28 6.92 1.09 3.42
N PHE A 29 6.58 1.52 2.21
CA PHE A 29 6.35 0.67 1.05
C PHE A 29 7.06 1.26 -0.17
N ASN A 30 7.17 0.49 -1.25
CA ASN A 30 7.82 0.94 -2.48
C ASN A 30 6.95 0.63 -3.71
N ILE A 31 7.39 1.12 -4.87
CA ILE A 31 6.67 0.96 -6.14
C ILE A 31 6.61 -0.51 -6.55
N ASP A 32 7.70 -1.26 -6.36
CA ASP A 32 7.78 -2.68 -6.75
C ASP A 32 6.72 -3.51 -6.02
N TRP A 33 6.55 -3.29 -4.71
CA TRP A 33 5.56 -3.98 -3.91
C TRP A 33 4.13 -3.62 -4.33
N LEU A 34 3.88 -2.35 -4.64
CA LEU A 34 2.58 -1.94 -5.18
C LEU A 34 2.33 -2.51 -6.58
N GLN A 35 3.37 -2.64 -7.40
CA GLN A 35 3.27 -3.22 -8.73
C GLN A 35 2.93 -4.71 -8.65
N GLU A 36 3.57 -5.44 -7.75
CA GLU A 36 3.25 -6.84 -7.48
C GLU A 36 1.84 -7.01 -6.91
N LEU A 37 1.43 -6.12 -6.00
CA LEU A 37 0.10 -6.16 -5.36
C LEU A 37 -1.05 -5.80 -6.33
N THR A 38 -0.84 -4.84 -7.22
CA THR A 38 -1.90 -4.26 -8.06
C THR A 38 -1.88 -4.74 -9.51
N GLY A 39 -0.72 -5.22 -10.00
CA GLY A 39 -0.49 -5.50 -11.42
C GLY A 39 -0.44 -4.24 -12.30
N GLU A 40 -0.50 -3.04 -11.73
CA GLU A 40 -0.49 -1.77 -12.46
C GLU A 40 0.93 -1.40 -12.91
N LYS A 41 1.04 -0.54 -13.92
CA LYS A 41 2.36 -0.10 -14.40
C LYS A 41 3.03 0.80 -13.37
N ALA A 42 4.34 0.66 -13.19
CA ALA A 42 5.15 1.53 -12.31
C ALA A 42 4.88 3.03 -12.53
N SER A 43 4.68 3.47 -13.77
CA SER A 43 4.39 4.88 -14.08
C SER A 43 3.03 5.34 -13.55
N GLN A 44 2.01 4.48 -13.53
CA GLN A 44 0.68 4.78 -12.98
C GLN A 44 0.73 4.79 -11.45
N ILE A 45 1.47 3.85 -10.85
CA ILE A 45 1.70 3.81 -9.40
C ILE A 45 2.42 5.07 -8.97
N PHE A 46 3.53 5.41 -9.62
CA PHE A 46 4.29 6.62 -9.32
C PHE A 46 3.42 7.88 -9.42
N ALA A 47 2.63 8.03 -10.50
CA ALA A 47 1.72 9.16 -10.64
C ALA A 47 0.69 9.25 -9.50
N SER A 48 0.20 8.11 -9.01
CA SER A 48 -0.73 8.04 -7.89
C SER A 48 -0.08 8.42 -6.56
N LEU A 49 1.17 7.98 -6.33
CA LEU A 49 1.95 8.33 -5.15
C LEU A 49 2.31 9.82 -5.14
N GLU A 50 2.67 10.39 -6.30
CA GLU A 50 2.93 11.82 -6.45
C GLU A 50 1.72 12.68 -6.08
N ILE A 51 0.50 12.21 -6.34
CA ILE A 51 -0.72 12.89 -5.87
C ILE A 51 -0.78 12.86 -4.34
N GLY A 52 -0.51 11.71 -3.72
CA GLY A 52 -0.45 11.59 -2.26
C GLY A 52 0.63 12.47 -1.63
N VAL A 53 1.80 12.58 -2.26
CA VAL A 53 2.89 13.48 -1.82
C VAL A 53 2.49 14.94 -1.97
N THR A 54 1.91 15.32 -3.12
CA THR A 54 1.46 16.70 -3.38
C THR A 54 0.38 17.15 -2.40
N ASN A 55 -0.50 16.22 -1.98
CA ASN A 55 -1.54 16.48 -1.00
C ASN A 55 -1.07 16.39 0.46
N GLY A 56 0.21 16.06 0.71
CA GLY A 56 0.77 15.94 2.05
C GLY A 56 0.37 14.67 2.81
N TRP A 57 -0.18 13.66 2.12
CA TRP A 57 -0.58 12.38 2.74
C TRP A 57 0.60 11.42 2.89
N LEU A 58 1.53 11.48 1.94
CA LEU A 58 2.70 10.63 1.84
C LEU A 58 3.99 11.47 1.96
N ALA A 59 5.02 10.88 2.55
CA ALA A 59 6.40 11.31 2.39
C ALA A 59 7.17 10.32 1.50
N SER A 60 8.03 10.86 0.64
CA SER A 60 9.08 10.11 -0.06
C SER A 60 10.37 10.21 0.76
N LYS A 61 10.89 9.08 1.26
CA LYS A 61 12.08 9.05 2.14
C LYS A 61 13.40 9.06 1.38
N ASP A 62 13.45 8.41 0.22
CA ASP A 62 14.69 8.19 -0.54
C ASP A 62 14.44 7.96 -2.05
N SER A 63 13.36 8.54 -2.60
CA SER A 63 12.88 8.36 -3.98
C SER A 63 12.35 6.96 -4.33
N VAL A 64 12.56 5.96 -3.47
CA VAL A 64 12.15 4.57 -3.70
C VAL A 64 11.10 4.14 -2.67
N ASN A 65 11.24 4.61 -1.43
CA ASN A 65 10.35 4.29 -0.32
C ASN A 65 9.41 5.45 0.01
N PHE A 66 8.16 5.09 0.22
CA PHE A 66 7.06 5.98 0.58
C PHE A 66 6.45 5.54 1.91
N SER A 67 5.90 6.48 2.66
CA SER A 67 5.15 6.17 3.88
C SER A 67 4.05 7.20 4.10
N PHE A 68 2.92 6.77 4.65
CA PHE A 68 1.91 7.70 5.13
C PHE A 68 2.43 8.52 6.31
N ILE A 69 2.24 9.84 6.22
CA ILE A 69 2.57 10.81 7.27
C ILE A 69 1.32 11.47 7.86
N GLU A 70 0.18 11.32 7.20
CA GLU A 70 -1.13 11.81 7.66
C GLU A 70 -2.02 10.61 8.03
N PRO A 71 -2.11 10.24 9.32
CA PRO A 71 -2.86 9.06 9.77
C PRO A 71 -4.35 9.13 9.46
N LEU A 72 -4.95 10.33 9.49
CA LEU A 72 -6.39 10.48 9.21
C LEU A 72 -6.72 10.15 7.76
N GLU A 73 -5.88 10.58 6.82
CA GLU A 73 -6.07 10.29 5.40
C GLU A 73 -5.74 8.83 5.08
N GLN A 74 -4.71 8.26 5.74
CA GLN A 74 -4.45 6.83 5.65
C GLN A 74 -5.66 6.01 6.10
N GLN A 75 -6.29 6.36 7.22
CA GLN A 75 -7.48 5.65 7.70
C GLN A 75 -8.67 5.79 6.74
N LYS A 76 -8.94 7.00 6.22
CA LYS A 76 -10.01 7.20 5.21
C LYS A 76 -9.80 6.37 3.94
N LEU A 77 -8.54 6.24 3.51
CA LEU A 77 -8.17 5.42 2.36
C LEU A 77 -8.36 3.92 2.67
N ARG A 78 -8.00 3.45 3.87
CA ARG A 78 -8.30 2.09 4.34
C ARG A 78 -9.80 1.82 4.37
N ASP A 79 -10.57 2.73 4.97
CA ASP A 79 -12.03 2.60 5.13
C ASP A 79 -12.79 2.67 3.79
N SER A 80 -12.14 3.12 2.72
CA SER A 80 -12.72 3.08 1.38
C SER A 80 -12.71 1.68 0.74
N LEU A 81 -11.94 0.74 1.31
CA LEU A 81 -11.93 -0.67 0.93
C LEU A 81 -12.96 -1.43 1.75
N SER A 82 -13.69 -2.34 1.11
CA SER A 82 -14.55 -3.28 1.81
C SER A 82 -13.74 -4.20 2.73
N SER A 83 -14.36 -4.75 3.77
CA SER A 83 -13.67 -5.66 4.69
C SER A 83 -13.08 -6.89 4.01
N ASP A 84 -13.68 -7.37 2.92
CA ASP A 84 -13.19 -8.51 2.15
C ASP A 84 -11.99 -8.14 1.27
N GLU A 85 -12.00 -6.95 0.67
CA GLU A 85 -10.83 -6.40 -0.01
C GLU A 85 -9.66 -6.21 0.97
N GLN A 86 -9.90 -5.63 2.14
CA GLN A 86 -8.86 -5.46 3.15
C GLN A 86 -8.23 -6.79 3.55
N LYS A 87 -9.04 -7.82 3.85
CA LYS A 87 -8.54 -9.16 4.19
C LYS A 87 -7.72 -9.78 3.08
N THR A 88 -8.23 -9.74 1.85
CA THR A 88 -7.56 -10.33 0.68
C THR A 88 -6.24 -9.62 0.41
N THR A 89 -6.23 -8.29 0.47
CA THR A 89 -5.02 -7.50 0.25
C THR A 89 -4.03 -7.69 1.40
N HIS A 90 -4.47 -7.79 2.65
CA HIS A 90 -3.57 -8.11 3.77
C HIS A 90 -2.89 -9.48 3.60
N ARG A 91 -3.60 -10.47 3.05
CA ARG A 91 -3.01 -11.77 2.67
C ARG A 91 -1.93 -11.59 1.62
N SER A 92 -2.26 -10.90 0.52
CA SER A 92 -1.29 -10.63 -0.56
C SER A 92 -0.07 -9.85 -0.08
N ILE A 93 -0.25 -8.87 0.82
CA ILE A 93 0.87 -8.13 1.42
C ILE A 93 1.72 -9.06 2.29
N ALA A 94 1.11 -9.93 3.09
CA ALA A 94 1.86 -10.89 3.91
C ALA A 94 2.69 -11.84 3.03
N ASP A 95 2.10 -12.40 1.97
CA ASP A 95 2.78 -13.29 1.03
C ASP A 95 3.93 -12.57 0.31
N LEU A 96 3.70 -11.35 -0.14
CA LEU A 96 4.69 -10.50 -0.80
C LEU A 96 5.87 -10.20 0.14
N LEU A 97 5.58 -9.81 1.39
CA LEU A 97 6.61 -9.52 2.37
C LEU A 97 7.40 -10.79 2.74
N LEU A 98 6.75 -11.96 2.80
CA LEU A 98 7.38 -13.25 3.06
C LEU A 98 8.32 -13.70 1.93
N GLN A 99 7.95 -13.45 0.67
CA GLN A 99 8.80 -13.78 -0.49
C GLN A 99 10.01 -12.85 -0.62
N ASN A 100 9.89 -11.62 -0.10
CA ASN A 100 10.91 -10.58 -0.20
C ASN A 100 11.70 -10.36 1.11
N VAL A 101 11.78 -11.35 2.02
CA VAL A 101 12.55 -11.23 3.28
C VAL A 101 14.05 -11.49 3.05
N PRO A 102 14.94 -10.46 3.06
CA PRO A 102 16.29 -10.67 3.58
C PRO A 102 16.18 -10.86 5.10
N ASN A 103 16.97 -11.76 5.70
CA ASN A 103 16.94 -12.27 7.09
C ASN A 103 17.02 -11.22 8.24
N GLY A 104 16.43 -10.04 8.12
CA GLY A 104 16.37 -8.98 9.12
C GLY A 104 15.14 -9.09 10.04
N THR A 105 15.28 -8.58 11.27
CA THR A 105 14.29 -8.64 12.34
C THR A 105 13.09 -7.71 12.16
N ASP A 106 13.21 -6.65 11.35
CA ASP A 106 12.16 -5.65 11.14
C ASP A 106 11.04 -6.18 10.23
N THR A 107 11.39 -6.92 9.18
CA THR A 107 10.45 -7.57 8.26
C THR A 107 9.56 -8.58 8.97
N LYS A 108 10.09 -9.32 9.96
CA LYS A 108 9.33 -10.31 10.74
C LYS A 108 8.17 -9.70 11.53
N LYS A 109 8.35 -8.48 12.07
CA LYS A 109 7.29 -7.77 12.81
C LYS A 109 6.19 -7.27 11.87
N ARG A 110 6.58 -6.78 10.70
CA ARG A 110 5.65 -6.28 9.67
C ARG A 110 4.79 -7.42 9.11
N VAL A 111 5.41 -8.56 8.83
CA VAL A 111 4.72 -9.79 8.45
C VAL A 111 3.74 -10.22 9.56
N ALA A 112 4.19 -10.27 10.82
CA ALA A 112 3.32 -10.67 11.93
C ALA A 112 2.06 -9.80 12.07
N HIS A 113 2.18 -8.48 11.85
CA HIS A 113 1.02 -7.58 11.86
C HIS A 113 -0.01 -7.96 10.79
N HIS A 114 0.42 -8.28 9.57
CA HIS A 114 -0.48 -8.70 8.50
C HIS A 114 -1.04 -10.11 8.72
N LEU A 115 -0.26 -11.02 9.31
CA LEU A 115 -0.72 -12.37 9.66
C LEU A 115 -1.81 -12.36 10.76
N LEU A 116 -1.85 -11.37 11.66
CA LEU A 116 -2.92 -11.25 12.66
C LEU A 116 -4.30 -10.97 12.04
N TYR A 117 -4.34 -10.40 10.82
CA TYR A 117 -5.58 -10.18 10.06
C TYR A 117 -6.02 -11.43 9.29
N LEU A 118 -5.15 -12.43 9.16
CA LEU A 118 -5.51 -13.76 8.70
C LEU A 118 -6.09 -14.51 9.89
N SER A 119 -7.43 -14.55 9.98
CA SER A 119 -8.07 -15.60 10.77
C SER A 119 -7.45 -16.93 10.31
N ASN A 120 -6.96 -17.74 11.25
CA ASN A 120 -6.41 -19.08 11.00
C ASN A 120 -7.45 -19.91 10.21
N ASP A 121 -7.48 -19.78 8.89
CA ASP A 121 -8.19 -20.67 8.00
C ASP A 121 -7.22 -21.76 7.57
N LEU A 122 -7.76 -22.96 7.43
CA LEU A 122 -7.00 -24.20 7.26
C LEU A 122 -6.14 -24.21 5.99
N ASP A 123 -6.32 -23.25 5.08
CA ASP A 123 -5.53 -23.10 3.86
C ASP A 123 -4.11 -22.60 4.15
N GLY A 124 -3.86 -21.95 5.30
CA GLY A 124 -2.52 -21.57 5.74
C GLY A 124 -1.69 -22.69 6.39
N CYS A 125 -2.27 -23.89 6.60
CA CYS A 125 -1.62 -25.01 7.31
C CYS A 125 -1.10 -26.14 6.39
N ARG A 126 -0.95 -25.90 5.09
CA ARG A 126 -0.26 -26.82 4.17
C ARG A 126 1.00 -26.16 3.61
N LEU A 127 1.99 -25.99 4.48
CA LEU A 127 3.41 -26.01 4.10
C LEU A 127 3.97 -27.41 4.34
#